data_AF-A0A2U3B9Q1-F1
#
_entry.id   AF-A0A2U3B9Q1-F1
#
_cell.length_a   1.000
_cell.length_b   1.000
_cell.length_c   1.000
_cell.angle_alpha   90.00
_cell.angle_beta   90.00
_cell.angle_gamma   90.00
#
_symmetry.space_group_name_H-M   'P 1'
#
loop_
_entity.id
_entity.type
_entity.pdbx_description
1 polymer ?
#
loop_
_entity_poly.entity_id
_entity_poly.type
_entity_poly.pdbx_seq_one_letter_code
_entity_poly.pdbx_strand_id
1 'polypeptide(L)'
;MTTTIRPSLSKVKARAKALKKENQIPHMKALELAAQELGYPSYHALDTYLKRLNKNQSDIARKTLIPKLQSSLLVVFNDDLEIRNYKDINGEIITTKENFQTEYLNKGFAEQIGARLVNAEELKQLRLLAPGSMETGDRDYLHEWGYVCIEFLRAKDNPWTIEDADKLVMEKVGKAIGRNYREFFYLDGKLVENHISKEWHAKWDSYNDVDYHPAIDGY
;
A
#
# COMPACT_ATOMS: atom_id res chain seq x y z
N MET A 1 -21.98 -25.36 20.10
CA MET A 1 -21.17 -24.22 19.62
C MET A 1 -22.03 -23.43 18.64
N THR A 2 -22.57 -22.30 19.04
CA THR A 2 -23.39 -21.44 18.17
C THR A 2 -22.48 -20.65 17.24
N THR A 3 -22.37 -21.10 16.00
CA THR A 3 -21.73 -20.36 14.91
C THR A 3 -22.45 -19.02 14.76
N THR A 4 -21.87 -17.94 15.30
CA THR A 4 -22.44 -16.61 15.20
C THR A 4 -22.24 -16.13 13.76
N ILE A 5 -23.23 -16.36 12.90
CA ILE A 5 -23.21 -15.91 11.51
C ILE A 5 -23.15 -14.38 11.52
N ARG A 6 -22.03 -13.81 11.06
CA ARG A 6 -21.88 -12.35 10.93
C ARG A 6 -23.00 -11.82 10.02
N PRO A 7 -23.89 -10.96 10.52
CA PRO A 7 -24.98 -10.46 9.69
C PRO A 7 -24.42 -9.54 8.61
N SER A 8 -24.92 -9.69 7.39
CA SER A 8 -24.54 -8.84 6.26
C SER A 8 -25.66 -7.85 5.98
N LEU A 9 -25.33 -6.56 5.94
CA LEU A 9 -26.30 -5.49 5.66
C LEU A 9 -26.95 -5.67 4.27
N SER A 10 -26.23 -6.22 3.29
CA SER A 10 -26.76 -6.50 1.96
C SER A 10 -27.79 -7.64 2.00
N LYS A 11 -27.54 -8.68 2.79
CA LYS A 11 -28.49 -9.79 3.01
C LYS A 11 -29.74 -9.30 3.77
N VAL A 12 -29.58 -8.44 4.77
CA VAL A 12 -30.70 -7.84 5.51
C VAL A 12 -31.56 -6.97 4.59
N LYS A 13 -30.95 -6.13 3.74
CA LYS A 13 -31.67 -5.32 2.75
C LYS A 13 -32.38 -6.18 1.70
N ALA A 14 -31.77 -7.28 1.26
CA ALA A 14 -32.41 -8.23 0.34
C ALA A 14 -33.63 -8.90 0.99
N ARG A 15 -33.51 -9.33 2.26
CA ARG A 15 -34.63 -9.89 3.03
C ARG A 15 -35.74 -8.88 3.24
N ALA A 16 -35.42 -7.63 3.56
CA ALA A 16 -36.40 -6.55 3.69
C ALA A 16 -37.14 -6.25 2.38
N LYS A 17 -36.49 -6.41 1.21
CA LYS A 17 -37.17 -6.30 -0.10
C LYS A 17 -38.17 -7.43 -0.32
N ALA A 18 -37.83 -8.65 0.07
CA ALA A 18 -38.75 -9.79 0.02
C ALA A 18 -39.96 -9.58 0.95
N LEU A 19 -39.71 -9.24 2.22
CA LEU A 19 -40.76 -8.98 3.23
C LEU A 19 -41.69 -7.82 2.84
N LYS A 20 -41.15 -6.76 2.21
CA LYS A 20 -41.96 -5.66 1.66
C LYS A 20 -42.97 -6.17 0.63
N LYS A 21 -42.55 -7.08 -0.26
CA LYS A 21 -43.40 -7.63 -1.33
C LYS A 21 -44.39 -8.66 -0.80
N GLU A 22 -43.95 -9.52 0.11
CA GLU A 22 -44.76 -10.58 0.72
C GLU A 22 -45.88 -10.02 1.60
N ASN A 23 -45.56 -9.02 2.44
CA ASN A 23 -46.49 -8.52 3.46
C ASN A 23 -47.11 -7.16 3.13
N GLN A 24 -46.80 -6.58 1.96
CA GLN A 24 -47.26 -5.25 1.52
C GLN A 24 -47.00 -4.13 2.54
N ILE A 25 -45.87 -4.19 3.24
CA ILE A 25 -45.51 -3.22 4.29
C ILE A 25 -44.51 -2.16 3.81
N PRO A 26 -44.46 -0.97 4.42
CA PRO A 26 -43.45 0.04 4.13
C PRO A 26 -42.02 -0.49 4.34
N HIS A 27 -41.06 -0.01 3.52
CA HIS A 27 -39.69 -0.52 3.51
C HIS A 27 -38.98 -0.44 4.87
N MET A 28 -39.18 0.66 5.61
CA MET A 28 -38.61 0.82 6.95
C MET A 28 -39.10 -0.26 7.92
N LYS A 29 -40.40 -0.58 7.89
CA LYS A 29 -40.98 -1.65 8.72
C LYS A 29 -40.45 -3.03 8.32
N ALA A 30 -40.19 -3.24 7.02
CA ALA A 30 -39.56 -4.47 6.53
C ALA A 30 -38.08 -4.59 6.97
N LEU A 31 -37.35 -3.49 7.08
CA LEU A 31 -35.97 -3.47 7.61
C LEU A 31 -35.93 -3.80 9.10
N GLU A 32 -36.88 -3.28 9.88
CA GLU A 32 -37.02 -3.61 11.30
C GLU A 32 -37.27 -5.12 11.50
N LEU A 33 -38.24 -5.68 10.76
CA LEU A 33 -38.53 -7.11 10.83
C LEU A 33 -37.34 -7.98 10.40
N ALA A 34 -36.64 -7.60 9.33
CA ALA A 34 -35.45 -8.33 8.88
C ALA A 34 -34.29 -8.28 9.89
N ALA A 35 -34.17 -7.19 10.67
CA ALA A 35 -33.19 -7.10 11.75
C ALA A 35 -33.60 -7.96 12.97
N GLN A 36 -34.90 -8.00 13.28
CA GLN A 36 -35.47 -8.85 14.34
C GLN A 36 -35.36 -10.34 14.05
N GLU A 37 -35.53 -10.78 12.79
CA GLU A 37 -35.25 -12.16 12.37
C GLU A 37 -33.81 -12.60 12.68
N LEU A 38 -32.88 -11.65 12.76
CA LEU A 38 -31.47 -11.88 13.08
C LEU A 38 -31.14 -11.68 14.57
N GLY A 39 -32.16 -11.49 15.41
CA GLY A 39 -32.02 -11.32 16.86
C GLY A 39 -31.67 -9.90 17.30
N TYR A 40 -31.78 -8.89 16.43
CA TYR A 40 -31.53 -7.49 16.78
C TYR A 40 -32.85 -6.76 17.09
N PRO A 41 -32.90 -5.91 18.13
CA PRO A 41 -34.15 -5.24 18.53
C PRO A 41 -34.64 -4.23 17.47
N SER A 42 -33.72 -3.67 16.68
CA SER A 42 -34.04 -2.77 15.57
C SER A 42 -32.99 -2.79 14.46
N TYR A 43 -33.36 -2.27 13.29
CA TYR A 43 -32.41 -2.07 12.19
C TYR A 43 -31.29 -1.09 12.58
N HIS A 44 -31.60 -0.06 13.36
CA HIS A 44 -30.60 0.88 13.87
C HIS A 44 -29.60 0.22 14.83
N ALA A 45 -30.06 -0.72 15.67
CA ALA A 45 -29.19 -1.50 16.55
C ALA A 45 -28.23 -2.40 15.76
N LEU A 46 -28.72 -3.04 14.70
CA LEU A 46 -27.90 -3.82 13.78
C LEU A 46 -26.87 -2.95 13.04
N ASP A 47 -27.29 -1.82 12.47
CA ASP A 47 -26.40 -0.87 11.76
C ASP A 47 -25.30 -0.34 12.69
N THR A 48 -25.66 0.02 13.93
CA THR A 48 -24.71 0.46 14.95
C THR A 48 -23.73 -0.65 15.34
N TYR A 49 -24.21 -1.88 15.51
CA TYR A 49 -23.36 -3.05 15.78
C TYR A 49 -22.37 -3.31 14.65
N LEU A 50 -22.83 -3.26 13.39
CA LEU A 50 -21.97 -3.45 12.21
C LEU A 50 -20.96 -2.31 12.04
N LYS A 51 -21.35 -1.06 12.30
CA LYS A 51 -20.42 0.08 12.33
C LYS A 51 -19.37 -0.06 13.43
N ARG A 52 -19.75 -0.53 14.63
CA ARG A 52 -18.81 -0.83 15.72
C ARG A 52 -17.89 -2.00 15.38
N LEU A 53 -18.38 -3.04 14.72
CA LEU A 53 -17.54 -4.14 14.24
C LEU A 53 -16.53 -3.68 13.19
N ASN A 54 -16.94 -2.81 12.25
CA ASN A 54 -16.03 -2.27 11.24
C ASN A 54 -15.02 -1.28 11.85
N LYS A 55 -15.46 -0.44 12.79
CA LYS A 55 -14.57 0.46 13.55
C LYS A 55 -13.58 -0.35 14.40
N ASN A 56 -14.05 -1.38 15.09
CA ASN A 56 -13.20 -2.29 15.87
C ASN A 56 -12.30 -3.11 14.95
N GLN A 57 -12.71 -3.52 13.75
CA GLN A 57 -11.82 -4.15 12.77
C GLN A 57 -10.77 -3.16 12.25
N SER A 58 -11.10 -1.88 12.03
CA SER A 58 -10.12 -0.86 11.68
C SER A 58 -9.18 -0.49 12.84
N ASP A 59 -9.68 -0.52 14.08
CA ASP A 59 -8.88 -0.27 15.29
C ASP A 59 -8.01 -1.49 15.64
N ILE A 60 -8.51 -2.71 15.41
CA ILE A 60 -7.74 -3.96 15.53
C ILE A 60 -6.71 -4.07 14.39
N ALA A 61 -7.04 -3.68 13.16
CA ALA A 61 -6.06 -3.61 12.05
C ALA A 61 -4.96 -2.57 12.31
N ARG A 62 -5.31 -1.38 12.84
CA ARG A 62 -4.32 -0.41 13.36
C ARG A 62 -3.47 -0.94 14.51
N LYS A 63 -3.98 -1.91 15.28
CA LYS A 63 -3.26 -2.56 16.38
C LYS A 63 -2.40 -3.75 15.92
N THR A 64 -2.57 -4.22 14.69
CA THR A 64 -1.95 -5.46 14.18
C THR A 64 -0.90 -5.23 13.10
N LEU A 65 -0.87 -4.06 12.43
CA LEU A 65 0.07 -3.81 11.32
C LEU A 65 1.39 -3.14 11.69
N ILE A 66 1.56 -2.74 12.94
CA ILE A 66 2.86 -2.47 13.55
C ILE A 66 2.71 -3.05 14.94
N PRO A 67 3.40 -4.13 15.34
CA PRO A 67 3.48 -4.44 16.76
C PRO A 67 3.92 -3.13 17.40
N LYS A 68 3.20 -2.61 18.41
CA LYS A 68 3.55 -1.35 19.09
C LYS A 68 5.03 -1.27 19.57
N LEU A 69 5.76 -2.39 19.44
CA LEU A 69 7.12 -2.73 19.82
C LEU A 69 8.13 -2.77 18.65
N GLN A 70 7.73 -2.60 17.38
CA GLN A 70 8.64 -2.62 16.22
C GLN A 70 8.58 -1.32 15.41
N SER A 71 9.70 -1.00 14.75
CA SER A 71 9.83 0.05 13.74
C SER A 71 9.87 -0.60 12.36
N SER A 72 9.17 0.01 11.40
CA SER A 72 8.94 -0.50 10.04
C SER A 72 9.63 0.37 8.99
N LEU A 73 10.27 -0.29 8.03
CA LEU A 73 10.76 0.27 6.78
C LEU A 73 10.05 -0.45 5.63
N LEU A 74 9.20 0.28 4.92
CA LEU A 74 8.55 -0.20 3.71
C LEU A 74 9.32 0.28 2.48
N VAL A 75 9.75 -0.67 1.65
CA VAL A 75 10.41 -0.43 0.36
C VAL A 75 9.42 -0.72 -0.75
N VAL A 76 9.23 0.25 -1.63
CA VAL A 76 8.24 0.20 -2.73
C VAL A 76 8.96 -0.06 -4.04
N PHE A 77 8.45 -0.96 -4.86
CA PHE A 77 9.01 -1.31 -6.16
C PHE A 77 8.25 -0.65 -7.31
N ASN A 78 8.87 -0.59 -8.48
CA ASN A 78 8.21 -0.18 -9.71
C ASN A 78 7.04 -1.12 -10.03
N ASP A 79 5.98 -0.57 -10.61
CA ASP A 79 4.76 -1.28 -11.00
C ASP A 79 4.99 -2.26 -12.17
N ASP A 80 5.91 -1.92 -13.08
CA ASP A 80 6.27 -2.78 -14.21
C ASP A 80 7.07 -4.04 -13.81
N LEU A 81 7.68 -4.03 -12.61
CA LEU A 81 8.54 -5.09 -12.09
C LEU A 81 9.59 -5.55 -13.12
N GLU A 82 10.05 -4.66 -14.01
CA GLU A 82 10.99 -4.99 -15.09
C GLU A 82 12.41 -4.66 -14.66
N ILE A 83 13.29 -5.66 -14.57
CA ILE A 83 14.73 -5.44 -14.34
C ILE A 83 15.42 -5.34 -15.70
N ARG A 84 16.09 -4.21 -15.94
CA ARG A 84 16.94 -4.00 -17.11
C ARG A 84 18.40 -4.12 -16.71
N ASN A 85 19.07 -5.13 -17.26
CA ASN A 85 20.51 -5.31 -17.12
C ASN A 85 21.18 -4.87 -18.42
N TYR A 86 22.29 -4.15 -18.28
CA TYR A 86 23.10 -3.67 -19.40
C TYR A 86 24.46 -4.36 -19.35
N LYS A 87 24.89 -4.93 -20.47
CA LYS A 87 26.23 -5.49 -20.64
C LYS A 87 26.86 -4.88 -21.87
N ASP A 88 28.04 -4.29 -21.70
CA ASP A 88 28.89 -3.93 -22.83
C ASP A 88 29.64 -5.19 -23.28
N ILE A 89 29.43 -5.59 -24.53
CA ILE A 89 30.22 -6.64 -25.18
C ILE A 89 30.82 -6.03 -26.45
N ASN A 90 32.13 -5.80 -26.42
CA ASN A 90 32.89 -5.25 -27.55
C ASN A 90 32.37 -3.89 -28.08
N GLY A 91 31.88 -3.01 -27.20
CA GLY A 91 31.36 -1.69 -27.56
C GLY A 91 29.88 -1.67 -27.95
N GLU A 92 29.21 -2.83 -27.92
CA GLU A 92 27.77 -2.94 -28.11
C GLU A 92 27.06 -3.15 -26.76
N ILE A 93 26.07 -2.29 -26.47
CA ILE A 93 25.27 -2.39 -25.25
C ILE A 93 24.16 -3.40 -25.48
N ILE A 94 24.31 -4.60 -24.93
CA ILE A 94 23.25 -5.60 -24.88
C ILE A 94 22.37 -5.32 -23.67
N THR A 95 21.07 -5.15 -23.92
CA THR A 95 20.07 -5.00 -22.86
C THR A 95 19.29 -6.29 -22.69
N THR A 96 19.33 -6.86 -21.48
CA THR A 96 18.47 -8.00 -21.11
C THR A 96 17.38 -7.53 -20.17
N LYS A 97 16.16 -8.04 -20.39
CA LYS A 97 14.99 -7.77 -19.55
C LYS A 97 14.63 -9.00 -18.76
N GLU A 98 14.43 -8.83 -17.46
CA GLU A 98 14.03 -9.87 -16.53
C GLU A 98 12.77 -9.42 -15.78
N ASN A 99 11.89 -10.36 -15.45
CA ASN A 99 10.70 -10.07 -14.66
C ASN A 99 11.01 -10.28 -13.17
N PHE A 100 10.96 -9.21 -12.38
CA PHE A 100 11.30 -9.23 -10.96
C PHE A 100 10.39 -10.15 -10.15
N GLN A 101 9.10 -10.24 -10.52
CA GLN A 101 8.16 -11.15 -9.85
C GLN A 101 8.59 -12.61 -9.96
N THR A 102 8.89 -13.07 -11.18
CA THR A 102 9.25 -14.49 -11.40
C THR A 102 10.68 -14.79 -10.97
N GLU A 103 11.61 -13.87 -11.21
CA GLU A 103 13.03 -14.14 -10.99
C GLU A 103 13.46 -13.99 -9.53
N TYR A 104 12.73 -13.19 -8.74
CA TYR A 104 13.12 -12.87 -7.37
C TYR A 104 11.98 -13.10 -6.37
N LEU A 105 10.85 -12.40 -6.50
CA LEU A 105 9.80 -12.41 -5.48
C LEU A 105 9.19 -13.81 -5.27
N ASN A 106 8.82 -14.50 -6.35
CA ASN A 106 8.29 -15.87 -6.29
C ASN A 106 9.29 -16.90 -5.76
N LYS A 107 10.59 -16.55 -5.76
CA LYS A 107 11.68 -17.39 -5.23
C LYS A 107 12.03 -17.05 -3.77
N GLY A 108 11.23 -16.24 -3.10
CA GLY A 108 11.41 -15.89 -1.69
C GLY A 108 12.49 -14.84 -1.44
N PHE A 109 12.74 -13.94 -2.40
CA PHE A 109 13.74 -12.88 -2.27
C PHE A 109 13.55 -12.03 -1.01
N ALA A 110 12.31 -11.66 -0.67
CA ALA A 110 12.01 -10.82 0.49
C ALA A 110 12.51 -11.49 1.78
N GLU A 111 12.16 -12.76 2.00
CA GLU A 111 12.56 -13.52 3.17
C GLU A 111 14.08 -13.74 3.23
N GLN A 112 14.70 -14.01 2.09
CA GLN A 112 16.17 -14.21 1.99
C GLN A 112 16.96 -12.99 2.46
N ILE A 113 16.45 -11.79 2.22
CA ILE A 113 17.11 -10.55 2.65
C ILE A 113 16.66 -10.08 4.04
N GLY A 114 15.83 -10.84 4.74
CA GLY A 114 15.32 -10.51 6.07
C GLY A 114 14.14 -9.53 6.07
N ALA A 115 13.47 -9.37 4.92
CA ALA A 115 12.21 -8.65 4.80
C ALA A 115 11.02 -9.63 4.76
N ARG A 116 9.82 -9.07 4.72
CA ARG A 116 8.60 -9.80 4.36
C ARG A 116 7.90 -9.13 3.19
N LEU A 117 7.24 -9.90 2.34
CA LEU A 117 6.35 -9.35 1.34
C LEU A 117 5.08 -8.80 2.00
N VAL A 118 4.65 -7.60 1.61
CA VAL A 118 3.39 -7.00 2.08
C VAL A 118 2.31 -7.27 1.05
N ASN A 119 1.23 -7.93 1.47
CA ASN A 119 0.14 -8.23 0.56
C ASN A 119 -0.81 -7.03 0.35
N ALA A 120 -1.65 -7.08 -0.67
CA ALA A 120 -2.53 -5.97 -1.04
C ALA A 120 -3.53 -5.57 0.06
N GLU A 121 -4.01 -6.54 0.86
CA GLU A 121 -4.95 -6.26 1.95
C GLU A 121 -4.24 -5.57 3.12
N GLU A 122 -3.00 -6.00 3.45
CA GLU A 122 -2.16 -5.31 4.43
C GLU A 122 -1.84 -3.88 3.97
N LEU A 123 -1.44 -3.69 2.72
CA LEU A 123 -1.11 -2.37 2.16
C LEU A 123 -2.32 -1.43 2.22
N LYS A 124 -3.51 -1.94 1.90
CA LYS A 124 -4.78 -1.22 2.03
C LYS A 124 -5.09 -0.84 3.47
N GLN A 125 -4.78 -1.72 4.42
CA GLN A 125 -4.99 -1.45 5.84
C GLN A 125 -4.00 -0.43 6.40
N LEU A 126 -2.78 -0.36 5.86
CA LEU A 126 -1.79 0.66 6.25
C LEU A 126 -2.24 2.08 5.89
N ARG A 127 -3.07 2.24 4.83
CA ARG A 127 -3.59 3.54 4.38
C ARG A 127 -2.50 4.60 4.18
N LEU A 128 -1.36 4.19 3.65
CA LEU A 128 -0.26 5.08 3.32
C LEU A 128 -0.67 5.98 2.14
N LEU A 129 -0.40 7.27 2.25
CA LEU A 129 -0.61 8.23 1.15
C LEU A 129 0.42 7.96 0.06
N ALA A 130 -0.02 7.98 -1.20
CA ALA A 130 0.88 7.90 -2.34
C ALA A 130 1.77 9.17 -2.43
N PRO A 131 2.96 9.09 -3.05
CA PRO A 131 3.78 10.27 -3.31
C PRO A 131 3.00 11.32 -4.09
N GLY A 132 3.13 12.60 -3.70
CA GLY A 132 2.42 13.71 -4.34
C GLY A 132 0.96 13.89 -3.90
N SER A 133 0.41 12.98 -3.09
CA SER A 133 -0.92 13.17 -2.50
C SER A 133 -0.89 14.30 -1.47
N MET A 134 -1.86 15.21 -1.55
CA MET A 134 -2.03 16.30 -0.59
C MET A 134 -2.92 15.85 0.58
N GLU A 135 -2.58 16.26 1.81
CA GLU A 135 -3.43 15.99 2.98
C GLU A 135 -4.82 16.65 2.88
N THR A 136 -4.88 17.75 2.12
CA THR A 136 -6.06 18.57 1.80
C THR A 136 -6.40 18.43 0.32
N GLY A 137 -7.29 17.49 -0.03
CA GLY A 137 -7.71 17.25 -1.41
C GLY A 137 -8.09 15.80 -1.65
N ASP A 138 -8.09 15.39 -2.93
CA ASP A 138 -8.22 13.99 -3.30
C ASP A 138 -7.00 13.22 -2.76
N ARG A 139 -7.30 12.25 -1.89
CA ARG A 139 -6.29 11.42 -1.23
C ARG A 139 -6.08 10.17 -2.06
N ASP A 140 -4.94 10.11 -2.71
CA ASP A 140 -4.45 8.91 -3.37
C ASP A 140 -3.67 8.08 -2.36
N TYR A 141 -4.03 6.81 -2.25
CA TYR A 141 -3.36 5.88 -1.35
C TYR A 141 -2.44 4.96 -2.12
N LEU A 142 -1.31 4.60 -1.51
CA LEU A 142 -0.29 3.74 -2.11
C LEU A 142 -0.84 2.42 -2.68
N HIS A 143 -1.80 1.81 -1.98
CA HIS A 143 -2.41 0.53 -2.39
C HIS A 143 -3.24 0.61 -3.68
N GLU A 144 -3.61 1.81 -4.13
CA GLU A 144 -4.40 2.03 -5.34
C GLU A 144 -3.53 2.00 -6.62
N TRP A 145 -2.21 2.08 -6.46
CA TRP A 145 -1.24 2.18 -7.56
C TRP A 145 -0.67 0.83 -8.00
N GLY A 146 -1.10 -0.29 -7.39
CA GLY A 146 -0.66 -1.63 -7.78
C GLY A 146 0.79 -1.96 -7.45
N TYR A 147 1.47 -1.14 -6.64
CA TYR A 147 2.86 -1.38 -6.27
C TYR A 147 3.06 -2.64 -5.44
N VAL A 148 4.20 -3.29 -5.67
CA VAL A 148 4.72 -4.32 -4.76
C VAL A 148 5.54 -3.64 -3.67
N CYS A 149 5.38 -4.11 -2.43
CA CYS A 149 6.11 -3.60 -1.29
C CYS A 149 6.71 -4.74 -0.47
N ILE A 150 7.94 -4.56 0.03
CA ILE A 150 8.51 -5.40 1.08
C ILE A 150 8.72 -4.56 2.34
N GLU A 151 8.66 -5.21 3.50
CA GLU A 151 8.83 -4.56 4.79
C GLU A 151 9.98 -5.18 5.59
N PHE A 152 10.85 -4.33 6.12
CA PHE A 152 11.82 -4.67 7.13
C PHE A 152 11.33 -4.22 8.50
N LEU A 153 11.43 -5.11 9.48
CA LEU A 153 11.01 -4.84 10.86
C LEU A 153 12.23 -4.88 11.77
N ARG A 154 12.36 -3.88 12.64
CA ARG A 154 13.35 -3.88 13.73
C ARG A 154 12.72 -3.46 15.05
N ALA A 155 13.45 -3.63 16.16
CA ALA A 155 12.95 -3.25 17.47
C ALA A 155 12.74 -1.73 17.56
N LYS A 156 11.70 -1.28 18.27
CA LYS A 156 11.30 0.14 18.31
C LYS A 156 12.20 1.04 19.15
N ASP A 157 12.98 0.46 20.05
CA ASP A 157 14.06 1.13 20.77
C ASP A 157 15.26 1.46 19.87
N ASN A 158 15.31 0.87 18.67
CA ASN A 158 16.23 1.21 17.61
C ASN A 158 15.45 1.51 16.32
N PRO A 159 14.71 2.63 16.22
CA PRO A 159 13.82 2.91 15.08
C PRO A 159 14.60 3.35 13.84
N TRP A 160 14.09 3.05 12.64
CA TRP A 160 14.76 3.37 11.37
C TRP A 160 15.12 4.84 11.24
N THR A 161 16.39 5.12 10.94
CA THR A 161 16.82 6.40 10.37
C THR A 161 16.84 6.29 8.85
N ILE A 162 16.82 7.43 8.16
CA ILE A 162 16.90 7.44 6.68
C ILE A 162 18.25 6.87 6.24
N GLU A 163 19.34 7.21 6.93
CA GLU A 163 20.69 6.74 6.63
C GLU A 163 20.82 5.21 6.80
N ASP A 164 20.25 4.66 7.87
CA ASP A 164 20.24 3.21 8.10
C ASP A 164 19.43 2.48 7.04
N ALA A 165 18.25 3.02 6.71
CA ALA A 165 17.37 2.47 5.70
C ALA A 165 18.04 2.49 4.32
N ASP A 166 18.64 3.62 3.93
CA ASP A 166 19.39 3.76 2.69
C ASP A 166 20.53 2.74 2.60
N LYS A 167 21.34 2.63 3.67
CA LYS A 167 22.44 1.67 3.73
C LYS A 167 21.96 0.22 3.57
N LEU A 168 20.92 -0.16 4.31
CA LEU A 168 20.35 -1.50 4.25
C LEU A 168 19.80 -1.80 2.85
N VAL A 169 18.99 -0.90 2.30
CA VAL A 169 18.35 -1.10 1.00
C VAL A 169 19.40 -1.18 -0.11
N MET A 170 20.43 -0.33 -0.09
CA MET A 170 21.55 -0.46 -1.04
C MET A 170 22.25 -1.82 -0.92
N GLU A 171 22.54 -2.28 0.30
CA GLU A 171 23.25 -3.54 0.52
C GLU A 171 22.42 -4.77 0.14
N LYS A 172 21.13 -4.77 0.47
CA LYS A 172 20.25 -5.94 0.36
C LYS A 172 19.42 -5.98 -0.92
N VAL A 173 18.88 -4.83 -1.32
CA VAL A 173 18.03 -4.71 -2.52
C VAL A 173 18.86 -4.22 -3.69
N GLY A 174 19.54 -3.09 -3.53
CA GLY A 174 20.35 -2.45 -4.57
C GLY A 174 21.41 -3.38 -5.17
N LYS A 175 22.10 -4.15 -4.32
CA LYS A 175 23.08 -5.14 -4.78
C LYS A 175 22.47 -6.28 -5.60
N ALA A 176 21.22 -6.65 -5.35
CA ALA A 176 20.56 -7.76 -6.01
C ALA A 176 19.92 -7.35 -7.34
N ILE A 177 19.26 -6.19 -7.38
CA ILE A 177 18.42 -5.79 -8.52
C ILE A 177 18.72 -4.38 -9.05
N GLY A 178 19.81 -3.75 -8.57
CA GLY A 178 20.12 -2.37 -8.90
C GLY A 178 19.10 -1.39 -8.34
N ARG A 179 18.87 -0.28 -9.05
CA ARG A 179 17.93 0.78 -8.66
C ARG A 179 16.48 0.48 -9.06
N ASN A 180 16.11 -0.80 -9.17
CA ASN A 180 14.76 -1.19 -9.59
C ASN A 180 13.74 -1.16 -8.44
N TYR A 181 13.75 -0.07 -7.67
CA TYR A 181 12.80 0.26 -6.63
C TYR A 181 12.59 1.78 -6.63
N ARG A 182 11.50 2.24 -6.01
CA ARG A 182 11.08 3.63 -6.04
C ARG A 182 12.07 4.54 -5.31
N GLU A 183 12.14 5.78 -5.76
CA GLU A 183 12.91 6.87 -5.15
C GLU A 183 12.37 7.37 -3.78
N PHE A 184 11.55 6.58 -3.09
CA PHE A 184 11.02 6.90 -1.76
C PHE A 184 10.80 5.63 -0.92
N PHE A 185 10.73 5.80 0.40
CA PHE A 185 10.37 4.75 1.37
C PHE A 185 9.24 5.22 2.28
N TYR A 186 8.71 4.30 3.09
CA TYR A 186 7.95 4.67 4.28
C TYR A 186 8.67 4.19 5.54
N LEU A 187 8.96 5.12 6.44
CA LEU A 187 9.48 4.83 7.78
C LEU A 187 8.36 5.02 8.79
N ASP A 188 7.96 3.94 9.46
CA ASP A 188 6.86 3.95 10.42
C ASP A 188 5.57 4.60 9.87
N GLY A 189 5.31 4.35 8.59
CA GLY A 189 4.16 4.87 7.85
C GLY A 189 4.31 6.31 7.33
N LYS A 190 5.48 6.94 7.47
CA LYS A 190 5.77 8.27 6.93
C LYS A 190 6.60 8.16 5.66
N LEU A 191 6.13 8.80 4.59
CA LEU A 191 6.87 8.92 3.33
C LEU A 191 8.17 9.69 3.57
N VAL A 192 9.28 9.16 3.07
CA VAL A 192 10.59 9.81 3.08
C VAL A 192 11.28 9.65 1.73
N GLU A 193 12.04 10.66 1.33
CA GLU A 193 12.94 10.58 0.19
C GLU A 193 14.17 9.72 0.54
N ASN A 194 14.55 8.83 -0.38
CA ASN A 194 15.73 7.98 -0.22
C ASN A 194 16.94 8.52 -0.99
N HIS A 195 18.06 7.80 -0.92
CA HIS A 195 19.29 8.18 -1.63
C HIS A 195 19.12 8.34 -3.15
N ILE A 196 18.19 7.62 -3.81
CA ILE A 196 17.92 7.81 -5.25
C ILE A 196 17.33 9.20 -5.51
N SER A 197 16.32 9.61 -4.73
CA SER A 197 15.75 10.96 -4.81
C SER A 197 16.80 12.03 -4.57
N LYS A 198 17.62 11.86 -3.51
CA LYS A 198 18.69 12.82 -3.17
C LYS A 198 19.71 12.97 -4.31
N GLU A 199 20.18 11.86 -4.88
CA GLU A 199 21.09 11.88 -6.02
C GLU A 199 20.45 12.54 -7.24
N TRP A 200 19.17 12.27 -7.49
CA TRP A 200 18.45 12.85 -8.61
C TRP A 200 18.28 14.36 -8.45
N HIS A 201 17.84 14.83 -7.28
CA HIS A 201 17.76 16.25 -6.96
C HIS A 201 19.12 16.94 -7.06
N ALA A 202 20.18 16.36 -6.49
CA ALA A 202 21.53 16.92 -6.61
C ALA A 202 22.00 17.04 -8.07
N LYS A 203 21.63 16.08 -8.92
CA LYS A 203 21.91 16.16 -10.36
C LYS A 203 21.08 17.27 -11.03
N TRP A 204 19.80 17.38 -10.71
CA TRP A 204 18.93 18.46 -11.21
C TRP A 204 19.45 19.84 -10.81
N ASP A 205 19.81 20.04 -9.56
CA ASP A 205 20.37 21.29 -9.04
C ASP A 205 21.73 21.65 -9.68
N SER A 206 22.44 20.66 -10.22
CA SER A 206 23.71 20.87 -10.94
C SER A 206 23.54 21.29 -12.40
N TYR A 207 22.34 21.19 -12.96
CA TYR A 207 22.08 21.76 -14.29
C TYR A 207 22.00 23.27 -14.16
N ASN A 208 23.00 23.97 -14.71
CA ASN A 208 22.82 25.37 -15.04
C ASN A 208 21.74 25.45 -16.12
N ASP A 209 20.73 26.29 -15.91
CA ASP A 209 19.81 26.68 -16.98
C ASP A 209 20.66 27.09 -18.19
N VAL A 210 20.48 26.39 -19.29
CA VAL A 210 21.18 26.73 -20.52
C VAL A 210 20.66 28.10 -20.90
N ASP A 211 21.53 29.12 -20.90
CA ASP A 211 21.18 30.49 -21.29
C ASP A 211 20.35 30.42 -22.57
N TYR A 212 19.11 30.92 -22.48
CA TYR A 212 18.18 30.99 -23.59
C TYR A 212 18.91 31.61 -24.80
N HIS A 213 19.14 30.80 -25.84
CA HIS A 213 19.75 31.25 -27.08
C HIS A 213 18.62 31.52 -28.09
N PRO A 214 18.29 32.80 -28.39
CA PRO A 214 17.23 33.15 -29.31
C PRO A 214 17.47 32.71 -30.78
N ALA A 215 18.58 32.04 -31.08
CA ALA A 215 18.90 31.57 -32.43
C ALA A 215 18.24 30.24 -32.82
N ILE A 216 17.52 29.57 -31.90
CA ILE A 216 16.86 28.27 -32.16
C ILE A 216 15.36 28.42 -32.48
N ASP A 217 14.71 29.48 -32.02
CA ASP A 217 13.36 29.84 -32.47
C ASP A 217 13.47 30.76 -33.69
N GLY A 218 13.48 30.14 -34.86
CA GLY A 218 13.59 30.80 -36.16
C GLY A 218 12.52 31.87 -36.38
N TYR A 219 12.98 33.06 -36.75
CA TYR A 219 12.21 34.03 -37.54
C TYR A 219 12.41 33.76 -39.03
#